data_AF-A0A395MVB0-F1
#
_entry.id   AF-A0A395MVB0-F1
#
_cell.length_a   1.000
_cell.length_b   1.000
_cell.length_c   1.000
_cell.angle_alpha   90.00
_cell.angle_beta   90.00
_cell.angle_gamma   90.00
#
_symmetry.space_group_name_H-M   'P 1'
#
loop_
_entity.id
_entity.type
_entity.pdbx_description
1 polymer ?
#
loop_
_entity_poly.entity_id
_entity_poly.type
_entity_poly.pdbx_seq_one_letter_code
_entity_poly.pdbx_strand_id
1 'polypeptide(L)'
;MSHETRQPTTVIVLTKPWNASWDGHERNDQAITRSITDAHVNVGFEMAKQWEDTRSVTIGARSETVRTHGYERIVTIVSHTRSPDRTKTKKKWNGERSFNWQGSGEVTFKVDSFAEDAPTN
;
A
#
# COMPACT_ATOMS: atom_id res chain seq x y z
N MET A 1 1.37 17.73 19.32
CA MET A 1 2.32 17.21 18.31
C MET A 1 2.26 18.17 17.14
N SER A 2 3.34 18.92 16.90
CA SER A 2 3.42 19.89 15.81
C SER A 2 3.35 19.17 14.47
N HIS A 3 2.35 19.52 13.65
CA HIS A 3 2.38 19.20 12.23
C HIS A 3 3.45 20.09 11.60
N GLU A 4 4.71 19.67 11.65
CA GLU A 4 5.72 20.18 10.73
C GLU A 4 5.18 19.93 9.32
N THR A 5 4.74 21.01 8.67
CA THR A 5 4.18 20.94 7.33
C THR A 5 5.36 20.99 6.35
N ARG A 6 6.26 20.00 6.45
CA ARG A 6 7.33 19.84 5.46
C ARG A 6 6.64 19.67 4.10
N GLN A 7 6.98 20.50 3.13
CA GLN A 7 6.48 20.35 1.77
C GLN A 7 7.34 19.30 1.05
N PRO A 8 6.74 18.36 0.32
CA PRO A 8 7.51 17.40 -0.45
C PRO A 8 8.25 18.11 -1.58
N THR A 9 9.53 17.79 -1.74
CA THR A 9 10.35 18.30 -2.85
C THR A 9 9.94 17.65 -4.18
N THR A 10 9.50 16.39 -4.12
CA THR A 10 9.03 15.64 -5.29
C THR A 10 7.84 14.78 -4.91
N VAL A 11 6.80 14.80 -5.75
CA VAL A 11 5.65 13.89 -5.64
C VAL A 11 5.61 12.99 -6.86
N ILE A 12 5.69 11.68 -6.62
CA ILE A 12 5.64 10.66 -7.68
C ILE A 12 4.35 9.86 -7.53
N VAL A 13 3.59 9.72 -8.63
CA VAL A 13 2.38 8.89 -8.67
C VAL A 13 2.62 7.71 -9.62
N LEU A 14 2.44 6.50 -9.09
CA LEU A 14 2.72 5.27 -9.82
C LEU A 14 1.55 4.29 -9.68
N THR A 15 1.14 3.73 -10.81
CA THR A 15 0.13 2.67 -10.84
C THR A 15 0.79 1.32 -11.09
N LYS A 16 0.46 0.32 -10.27
CA LYS A 16 0.97 -1.05 -10.40
C LYS A 16 -0.18 -2.05 -10.46
N PRO A 17 -0.07 -3.11 -11.29
CA PRO A 17 -1.05 -4.18 -11.27
C PRO A 17 -0.98 -4.97 -9.97
N TRP A 18 -2.09 -5.59 -9.58
CA TRP A 18 -2.16 -6.43 -8.39
C TRP A 18 -3.08 -7.64 -8.50
N ASN A 19 -2.85 -8.62 -7.61
CA ASN A 19 -3.74 -9.74 -7.32
C ASN A 19 -3.76 -10.05 -5.80
N ALA A 20 -4.92 -10.38 -5.25
CA ALA A 20 -5.09 -10.73 -3.84
C ALA A 20 -6.23 -11.73 -3.64
N SER A 21 -6.23 -12.41 -2.51
CA SER A 21 -7.30 -13.32 -2.10
C SER A 21 -7.62 -13.17 -0.63
N TRP A 22 -8.88 -13.37 -0.27
CA TRP A 22 -9.37 -13.30 1.10
C TRP A 22 -10.38 -14.42 1.37
N ASP A 23 -10.32 -15.01 2.56
CA ASP A 23 -11.22 -16.07 3.02
C ASP A 23 -11.95 -15.65 4.31
N GLY A 24 -13.24 -15.98 4.42
CA GLY A 24 -14.04 -15.72 5.62
C GLY A 24 -15.35 -16.50 5.66
N HIS A 25 -16.20 -16.21 6.65
CA HIS A 25 -17.52 -16.85 6.78
C HIS A 25 -18.58 -16.22 5.87
N GLU A 26 -18.45 -14.92 5.61
CA GLU A 26 -19.33 -14.12 4.76
C GLU A 26 -18.54 -13.02 4.03
N ARG A 27 -19.16 -12.38 3.04
CA ARG A 27 -18.54 -11.27 2.30
C ARG A 27 -18.31 -10.10 3.25
N ASN A 28 -17.07 -9.65 3.38
CA ASN A 28 -16.72 -8.44 4.12
C ASN A 28 -15.82 -7.55 3.25
N ASP A 29 -16.43 -6.58 2.56
CA ASP A 29 -15.71 -5.69 1.66
C ASP A 29 -14.65 -4.83 2.37
N GLN A 30 -14.82 -4.52 3.66
CA GLN A 30 -13.82 -3.80 4.44
C GLN A 30 -12.60 -4.68 4.71
N ALA A 31 -12.80 -5.95 5.06
CA ALA A 31 -11.71 -6.91 5.25
C ALA A 31 -10.97 -7.18 3.92
N ILE A 32 -11.69 -7.29 2.81
CA ILE A 32 -11.11 -7.39 1.46
C ILE A 32 -10.26 -6.14 1.16
N THR A 33 -10.77 -4.94 1.44
CA THR A 33 -10.04 -3.69 1.25
C THR A 33 -8.73 -3.65 2.04
N ARG A 34 -8.77 -4.06 3.32
CA ARG A 34 -7.59 -4.15 4.18
C ARG A 34 -6.60 -5.17 3.63
N SER A 35 -7.06 -6.34 3.21
CA SER A 35 -6.22 -7.37 2.61
C SER A 35 -5.52 -6.89 1.34
N ILE A 36 -6.22 -6.15 0.46
CA ILE A 36 -5.61 -5.50 -0.70
C ILE A 36 -4.55 -4.49 -0.22
N THR A 37 -4.88 -3.63 0.73
CA THR A 37 -3.96 -2.59 1.24
C THR A 37 -2.68 -3.22 1.80
N ASP A 38 -2.82 -4.20 2.69
CA ASP A 38 -1.72 -4.87 3.37
C ASP A 38 -0.80 -5.62 2.38
N ALA A 39 -1.38 -6.27 1.36
CA ALA A 39 -0.61 -6.93 0.31
C ALA A 39 0.26 -5.93 -0.50
N HIS A 40 -0.22 -4.69 -0.68
CA HIS A 40 0.46 -3.66 -1.45
C HIS A 40 1.42 -2.80 -0.65
N VAL A 41 1.33 -2.82 0.68
CA VAL A 41 2.29 -2.14 1.54
C VAL A 41 3.71 -2.61 1.22
N ASN A 42 3.94 -3.92 1.13
CA ASN A 42 5.26 -4.47 0.80
C ASN A 42 5.74 -4.06 -0.60
N VAL A 43 4.85 -4.05 -1.60
CA VAL A 43 5.19 -3.66 -2.97
C VAL A 43 5.64 -2.20 -3.03
N GLY A 44 4.86 -1.29 -2.45
CA GLY A 44 5.20 0.13 -2.41
C GLY A 44 6.49 0.40 -1.64
N PHE A 45 6.71 -0.36 -0.57
CA PHE A 45 7.91 -0.27 0.24
C PHE A 45 9.17 -0.71 -0.51
N GLU A 46 9.18 -1.92 -1.07
CA GLU A 46 10.33 -2.45 -1.82
C GLU A 46 10.61 -1.62 -3.08
N MET A 47 9.58 -1.11 -3.75
CA MET A 47 9.75 -0.21 -4.88
C MET A 47 10.50 1.08 -4.49
N ALA A 48 10.10 1.75 -3.41
CA ALA A 48 10.76 2.98 -2.97
C ALA A 48 12.20 2.71 -2.51
N LYS A 49 12.49 1.54 -1.90
CA LYS A 49 13.85 1.17 -1.49
C LYS A 49 14.83 1.00 -2.65
N GLN A 50 14.34 0.71 -3.87
CA GLN A 50 15.19 0.49 -5.04
C GLN A 50 15.79 1.78 -5.62
N TRP A 51 15.24 2.95 -5.30
CA TRP A 51 15.81 4.21 -5.78
C TRP A 51 17.14 4.52 -5.10
N GLU A 52 18.14 4.91 -5.90
CA GLU A 52 19.53 5.08 -5.44
C GLU A 52 19.71 6.21 -4.43
N ASP A 53 18.82 7.17 -4.42
CA ASP A 53 18.83 8.30 -3.50
C ASP A 53 17.88 8.10 -2.31
N THR A 54 17.36 6.88 -2.07
CA THR A 54 16.53 6.59 -0.90
C THR A 54 17.36 6.51 0.37
N ARG A 55 17.08 7.40 1.32
CA ARG A 55 17.60 7.32 2.68
C ARG A 55 16.69 6.50 3.57
N SER A 56 15.41 6.84 3.62
CA SER A 56 14.42 6.17 4.46
C SER A 56 13.09 6.07 3.74
N VAL A 57 12.35 5.00 4.03
CA VAL A 57 11.01 4.77 3.47
C VAL A 57 10.04 4.57 4.62
N THR A 58 8.89 5.23 4.54
CA THR A 58 7.78 5.07 5.48
C THR A 58 6.49 4.76 4.73
N ILE A 59 5.74 3.78 5.20
CA ILE A 59 4.42 3.42 4.70
C ILE A 59 3.53 2.96 5.86
N GLY A 60 2.44 3.71 6.12
CA GLY A 60 1.62 3.48 7.30
C GLY A 60 2.45 3.50 8.59
N ALA A 61 2.39 2.41 9.36
CA ALA A 61 3.16 2.25 10.59
C ALA A 61 4.60 1.71 10.39
N ARG A 62 4.95 1.28 9.17
CA ARG A 62 6.26 0.70 8.88
C ARG A 62 7.22 1.80 8.42
N SER A 63 8.43 1.80 8.97
CA SER A 63 9.52 2.67 8.55
C SER A 63 10.84 1.91 8.55
N GLU A 64 11.73 2.21 7.60
CA GLU A 64 13.08 1.65 7.54
C GLU A 64 14.07 2.66 6.95
N THR A 65 15.28 2.69 7.51
CA THR A 65 16.41 3.42 6.98
C THR A 65 17.22 2.51 6.06
N VAL A 66 17.36 2.92 4.80
CA VAL A 66 18.06 2.21 3.72
C VAL A 66 19.50 2.68 3.59
N ARG A 67 19.73 4.00 3.64
CA ARG A 67 21.06 4.63 3.46
C ARG A 67 21.24 5.76 4.48
N THR A 68 22.49 6.21 4.64
CA THR A 68 22.82 7.32 5.55
C THR A 68 22.30 8.67 5.05
N HIS A 69 22.36 8.92 3.73
CA HIS A 69 21.98 10.18 3.10
C HIS A 69 20.97 9.97 1.96
N GLY A 70 20.30 11.05 1.58
CA GLY A 70 19.33 11.08 0.48
C GLY A 70 17.92 11.47 0.94
N TYR A 71 16.93 11.11 0.14
CA TYR A 71 15.54 11.48 0.38
C TYR A 71 14.86 10.56 1.38
N GLU A 72 14.11 11.17 2.30
CA GLU A 72 13.04 10.50 3.02
C GLU A 72 11.83 10.37 2.11
N ARG A 73 11.20 9.18 2.09
CA ARG A 73 10.09 8.87 1.19
C ARG A 73 8.91 8.34 1.96
N ILE A 74 7.81 9.08 1.91
CA ILE A 74 6.54 8.69 2.50
C ILE A 74 5.66 8.14 1.38
N VAL A 75 5.36 6.85 1.44
CA VAL A 75 4.52 6.15 0.47
C VAL A 75 3.10 6.05 1.00
N THR A 76 2.13 6.47 0.20
CA THR A 76 0.70 6.38 0.48
C THR A 76 -0.02 5.64 -0.64
N ILE A 77 -0.87 4.68 -0.30
CA ILE A 77 -1.79 4.06 -1.26
C ILE A 77 -3.01 4.96 -1.37
N VAL A 78 -3.22 5.58 -2.54
CA VAL A 78 -4.28 6.59 -2.73
C VAL A 78 -5.51 6.06 -3.44
N SER A 79 -5.38 4.98 -4.22
CA SER A 79 -6.53 4.31 -4.86
C SER A 79 -6.22 2.87 -5.23
N HIS A 80 -7.26 2.06 -5.45
CA HIS A 80 -7.17 0.74 -6.05
C HIS A 80 -8.43 0.39 -6.83
N THR A 81 -8.29 -0.31 -7.96
CA THR A 81 -9.40 -0.87 -8.75
C THR A 81 -9.58 -2.35 -8.42
N ARG A 82 -10.81 -2.89 -8.56
CA ARG A 82 -11.13 -4.31 -8.35
C ARG A 82 -11.77 -4.88 -9.61
N SER A 83 -10.98 -5.47 -10.50
CA SER A 83 -11.47 -6.14 -11.69
C SER A 83 -10.45 -7.13 -12.29
N PRO A 84 -10.83 -8.40 -12.57
CA PRO A 84 -12.07 -9.08 -12.20
C PRO A 84 -12.21 -9.36 -10.69
N ASP A 85 -13.45 -9.30 -10.16
CA ASP A 85 -13.84 -9.77 -8.83
C ASP A 85 -14.44 -11.19 -8.95
N ARG A 86 -13.68 -12.20 -8.53
CA ARG A 86 -14.11 -13.60 -8.54
C ARG A 86 -14.44 -14.03 -7.11
N THR A 87 -15.72 -13.99 -6.81
CA THR A 87 -16.27 -14.44 -5.53
C THR A 87 -16.78 -15.89 -5.63
N LYS A 88 -16.39 -16.75 -4.68
CA LYS A 88 -16.90 -18.13 -4.54
C LYS A 88 -17.46 -18.34 -3.13
N THR A 89 -18.70 -18.80 -3.05
CA THR A 89 -19.30 -19.24 -1.79
C THR A 89 -19.43 -20.76 -1.79
N LYS A 90 -18.94 -21.41 -0.72
CA LYS A 90 -19.15 -22.84 -0.48
C LYS A 90 -19.95 -23.02 0.80
N LYS A 91 -20.89 -23.96 0.79
CA LYS A 91 -21.56 -24.45 1.99
C LYS A 91 -20.83 -25.71 2.45
N LYS A 92 -20.23 -25.68 3.63
CA LYS A 92 -19.62 -26.86 4.25
C LYS A 92 -20.72 -27.83 4.69
N TRP A 93 -20.36 -29.10 4.86
CA TRP A 93 -21.25 -30.17 5.30
C TRP A 93 -21.93 -29.89 6.65
N ASN A 94 -21.24 -29.20 7.57
CA ASN A 94 -21.75 -28.77 8.87
C ASN A 94 -22.73 -27.57 8.81
N GLY A 95 -23.11 -27.11 7.61
CA GLY A 95 -24.02 -25.99 7.41
C GLY A 95 -23.35 -24.61 7.40
N GLU A 96 -22.07 -24.51 7.79
CA GLU A 96 -21.31 -23.25 7.72
C GLU A 96 -21.10 -22.80 6.28
N ARG A 97 -21.14 -21.48 6.07
CA ARG A 97 -20.73 -20.87 4.80
C ARG A 97 -19.26 -20.49 4.90
N SER A 98 -18.51 -20.75 3.83
CA SER A 98 -17.19 -20.19 3.61
C SER A 98 -17.22 -19.36 2.34
N PHE A 99 -16.64 -18.18 2.44
CA PHE A 99 -16.53 -17.19 1.40
C PHE A 99 -15.06 -17.07 1.02
N ASN A 100 -14.77 -17.29 -0.26
CA ASN A 100 -13.45 -17.06 -0.84
C ASN A 100 -13.59 -15.97 -1.89
N TRP A 101 -12.78 -14.94 -1.77
CA TRP A 101 -12.66 -13.85 -2.73
C TRP A 101 -11.28 -13.87 -3.36
N GLN A 102 -11.24 -13.68 -4.68
CA GLN A 102 -10.04 -13.46 -5.44
C GLN A 102 -10.25 -12.26 -6.35
N GLY A 103 -9.32 -11.32 -6.32
CA GLY A 103 -9.38 -10.12 -7.15
C GLY A 103 -8.05 -9.80 -7.79
N SER A 104 -8.10 -9.03 -8.85
CA SER A 104 -6.97 -8.31 -9.41
C SER A 104 -7.36 -6.89 -9.75
N GLY A 105 -6.39 -6.05 -10.09
CA GLY A 105 -6.65 -4.69 -10.55
C GLY A 105 -5.36 -3.88 -10.61
N GLU A 106 -5.52 -2.59 -10.35
CA GLU A 106 -4.44 -1.62 -10.28
C GLU A 106 -4.47 -0.91 -8.93
N VAL A 107 -3.31 -0.60 -8.37
CA VAL A 107 -3.13 0.17 -7.15
C VAL A 107 -2.27 1.39 -7.48
N THR A 108 -2.69 2.57 -7.02
CA THR A 108 -1.94 3.80 -7.21
C THR A 108 -1.26 4.19 -5.91
N PHE A 109 0.06 4.33 -5.99
CA PHE A 109 0.91 4.83 -4.93
C PHE A 109 1.24 6.30 -5.19
N LYS A 110 1.20 7.11 -4.14
CA LYS A 110 1.80 8.43 -4.07
C LYS A 110 3.05 8.35 -3.22
N VAL A 111 4.18 8.81 -3.72
CA VAL A 111 5.44 8.89 -2.98
C VAL A 111 5.83 10.35 -2.83
N ASP A 112 5.75 10.84 -1.60
CA ASP A 112 6.18 12.17 -1.22
C ASP A 112 7.65 12.10 -0.76
N SER A 113 8.54 12.83 -1.43
CA SER A 113 9.98 12.84 -1.14
C SER A 113 10.36 14.12 -0.40
N PHE A 114 11.21 14.00 0.61
CA PHE A 114 11.71 15.11 1.42
C PHE A 114 13.24 15.06 1.43
N ALA A 115 13.88 16.11 0.93
CA ALA A 115 15.33 16.25 1.00
C ALA A 115 15.80 16.41 2.45
N GLU A 116 17.05 16.05 2.71
CA GLU A 116 17.77 16.31 3.97
C GLU A 116 17.70 17.81 4.32
N ASP A 117 17.80 18.66 3.30
CA ASP A 117 17.80 20.13 3.38
C ASP A 117 16.64 20.78 2.63
N ALA A 118 15.40 20.31 2.81
CA ALA A 118 14.27 21.12 2.36
C ALA A 118 14.26 22.41 3.22
N PRO A 119 14.48 23.60 2.65
CA PRO A 119 14.48 24.82 3.44
C PRO A 119 13.14 24.93 4.16
N THR A 120 13.21 25.00 5.50
CA THR A 120 12.10 25.47 6.31
C THR A 120 11.85 26.92 5.92
N ASN A 121 10.92 27.12 4.98
CA ASN A 121 10.34 28.44 4.73
C ASN A 121 9.63 28.95 5.98
#